data_AF-A0A9J6DN46-F1
#
_entry.id   AF-A0A9J6DN46-F1
#
_cell.length_a   1.000
_cell.length_b   1.000
_cell.length_c   1.000
_cell.angle_alpha   90.00
_cell.angle_beta   90.00
_cell.angle_gamma   90.00
#
_symmetry.space_group_name_H-M   'P 1'
#
loop_
_entity.id
_entity.type
_entity.pdbx_description
1 polymer ?
#
loop_
_entity_poly.entity_id
_entity_poly.type
_entity_poly.pdbx_seq_one_letter_code
_entity_poly.pdbx_strand_id
1 'polypeptide(L)'
;MKMFSCYAVNQALGDTVVETAAVSILYAPEAPRIFGYTEGTPIRAKTLQHITCVTNGGNPLPTVRWFKGTQRVNSTSKANGNSVTSEVAIVAQDSDNGAEYRCEASNPATKKALTTSIKLTVHFPPPAVTIKIKPRKARSGQKLTLTCETGSSNPASVVSWWKDGLQLSGAVDEPLVDAPFGGKASKSVLVVNVTADDNEANYMCQATNKALQLSVHDSVFLDVTYKPEFSIGPLERFDIVEGRSLVINLTAQANPRPVSYTWTKGDRRLPTARTSSRSASSSNAARVVASGALLNLTGVERSDGGVYECEATNSEGSTKVSILINIQYGAVIKAVTETVIIDAGSSAQLECDVDAKPFNDDTVSWRRPGFDMSRTRQMIKDDMRSIFTVYNVSREDSGPFDCVAHNGIGEEAVKTANLIVKFRPKIDQSPPQLKAAGREGGTAELLCRAQAAPNATFSWSREGVVITASSPQPDKYDVSLRQVDLLTFESTLHVKNIRSSDYGHYECVARNELGFDSAKVHLDTLSAPDPPLQLKVTNATYNSLTLVWRPGFDGGLPQSFRIRYRQVASSEGYHYQDVLQSNLTSYTVGALRPDAEYTLGIMAFNDYGEGVVPQGHRQGKDHW
;
A
#
# COMPACT_ATOMS: atom_id res chain seq x y z
N MET A 1 89.26 68.31 -3.48
CA MET A 1 90.24 68.86 -2.52
C MET A 1 91.25 69.66 -3.32
N LYS A 2 91.48 70.93 -2.99
CA LYS A 2 92.52 71.77 -3.61
C LYS A 2 93.51 72.19 -2.54
N MET A 3 94.80 72.08 -2.84
CA MET A 3 95.88 72.49 -1.93
C MET A 3 96.16 73.97 -2.11
N PHE A 4 96.18 74.71 -1.02
CA PHE A 4 96.59 76.10 -0.99
C PHE A 4 97.80 76.22 -0.06
N SER A 5 98.88 76.81 -0.58
CA SER A 5 100.12 76.98 0.15
C SER A 5 100.31 78.47 0.45
N CYS A 6 100.48 78.82 1.72
CA CYS A 6 100.85 80.17 2.14
C CYS A 6 102.37 80.22 2.32
N TYR A 7 103.03 81.09 1.58
CA TYR A 7 104.47 81.31 1.65
C TYR A 7 104.72 82.61 2.42
N ALA A 8 105.27 82.51 3.63
CA ALA A 8 105.72 83.67 4.40
C ALA A 8 107.24 83.80 4.23
N VAL A 9 107.67 84.83 3.49
CA VAL A 9 109.08 85.07 3.17
C VAL A 9 109.56 86.26 3.98
N ASN A 10 110.59 86.07 4.81
CA ASN A 10 111.33 87.17 5.40
C ASN A 10 112.48 87.56 4.48
N GLN A 11 112.31 88.64 3.72
CA GLN A 11 113.29 89.08 2.73
C GLN A 11 114.63 89.53 3.34
N ALA A 12 114.66 89.93 4.62
CA ALA A 12 115.88 90.38 5.28
C ALA A 12 116.76 89.22 5.79
N LEU A 13 116.16 88.06 6.07
CA LEU A 13 116.85 86.86 6.58
C LEU A 13 116.97 85.74 5.54
N GLY A 14 116.25 85.82 4.42
CA GLY A 14 116.23 84.78 3.39
C GLY A 14 115.38 83.55 3.74
N ASP A 15 114.76 83.53 4.92
CA ASP A 15 113.95 82.40 5.39
C ASP A 15 112.52 82.44 4.82
N THR A 16 112.06 81.29 4.35
CA THR A 16 110.68 81.09 3.89
C THR A 16 110.02 79.97 4.67
N VAL A 17 108.90 80.28 5.31
CA VAL A 17 108.04 79.28 5.94
C VAL A 17 106.85 79.03 5.02
N VAL A 18 106.61 77.76 4.71
CA VAL A 18 105.48 77.34 3.87
C VAL A 18 104.51 76.54 4.71
N GLU A 19 103.30 77.07 4.86
CA GLU A 19 102.21 76.33 5.47
C GLU A 19 101.23 75.91 4.38
N THR A 20 100.92 74.61 4.33
CA THR A 20 100.06 74.06 3.29
C THR A 20 98.73 73.64 3.91
N ALA A 21 97.64 74.27 3.46
CA ALA A 21 96.30 73.92 3.90
C ALA A 21 95.50 73.29 2.75
N ALA A 22 94.93 72.12 3.01
CA ALA A 22 94.01 71.51 2.08
C ALA A 22 92.60 72.08 2.28
N VAL A 23 92.04 72.71 1.24
CA VAL A 23 90.66 73.21 1.26
C VAL A 23 89.78 72.25 0.46
N SER A 24 88.78 71.67 1.13
CA SER A 24 87.72 70.88 0.49
C SER A 24 86.44 71.69 0.47
N ILE A 25 85.92 72.00 -0.72
CA ILE A 25 84.63 72.70 -0.86
C ILE A 25 83.53 71.70 -0.54
N LEU A 26 82.83 71.94 0.56
CA LEU A 26 81.68 71.15 0.97
C LEU A 26 80.45 71.67 0.25
N TYR A 27 79.69 70.77 -0.37
CA TYR A 27 78.44 71.11 -1.04
C TYR A 27 77.39 70.03 -0.78
N ALA A 28 76.12 70.44 -0.77
CA ALA A 28 74.98 69.57 -0.48
C ALA A 28 74.73 68.57 -1.63
N PRO A 29 74.18 67.38 -1.33
CA PRO A 29 73.72 66.45 -2.35
C PRO A 29 72.42 66.93 -3.02
N GLU A 30 72.01 66.28 -4.11
CA GLU A 30 70.69 66.46 -4.71
C GLU A 30 69.57 65.92 -3.82
N ALA A 31 68.35 66.42 -4.03
CA ALA A 31 67.17 65.89 -3.33
C ALA A 31 67.00 64.39 -3.61
N PRO A 32 66.87 63.55 -2.56
CA PRO A 32 66.72 62.12 -2.74
C PRO A 32 65.45 61.78 -3.54
N ARG A 33 65.49 60.67 -4.27
CA ARG A 33 64.34 60.10 -5.00
C ARG A 33 64.11 58.65 -4.59
N ILE A 34 62.85 58.28 -4.42
CA ILE A 34 62.45 56.92 -4.03
C ILE A 34 62.01 56.13 -5.27
N PHE A 35 62.47 54.89 -5.36
CA PHE A 35 62.17 53.90 -6.39
C PHE A 35 61.72 52.58 -5.74
N GLY A 36 61.13 51.68 -6.52
CA GLY A 36 60.67 50.36 -6.06
C GLY A 36 59.24 50.34 -5.53
N TYR A 37 58.63 51.51 -5.29
CA TYR A 37 57.22 51.66 -4.96
C TYR A 37 56.66 52.94 -5.56
N THR A 38 55.41 52.89 -6.04
CA THR A 38 54.67 54.07 -6.53
C THR A 38 53.54 54.37 -5.57
N GLU A 39 53.47 55.59 -5.06
CA GLU A 39 52.42 56.00 -4.11
C GLU A 39 51.01 55.79 -4.71
N GLY A 40 50.14 55.16 -3.91
CA GLY A 40 48.79 54.75 -4.33
C GLY A 40 48.68 53.35 -4.94
N THR A 41 49.81 52.69 -5.26
CA THR A 41 49.77 51.28 -5.68
C THR A 41 49.62 50.36 -4.47
N PRO A 42 48.66 49.42 -4.45
CA PRO A 42 48.46 48.59 -3.28
C PRO A 42 49.47 47.45 -3.18
N ILE A 43 50.03 47.26 -1.98
CA ILE A 43 50.87 46.11 -1.62
C ILE A 43 50.04 45.15 -0.77
N ARG A 44 50.19 43.84 -0.97
CA ARG A 44 49.53 42.84 -0.12
C ARG A 44 50.25 42.75 1.24
N ALA A 45 49.48 42.71 2.34
CA ALA A 45 50.07 42.48 3.64
C ALA A 45 50.81 41.13 3.70
N LYS A 46 51.84 41.07 4.53
CA LYS A 46 52.79 39.96 4.73
C LYS A 46 53.67 39.64 3.52
N THR A 47 53.70 40.49 2.49
CA THR A 47 54.66 40.37 1.39
C THR A 47 55.88 41.26 1.59
N LEU A 48 57.03 40.79 1.12
CA LEU A 48 58.27 41.55 1.15
C LEU A 48 58.27 42.61 0.04
N GLN A 49 58.55 43.86 0.40
CA GLN A 49 58.72 44.97 -0.51
C GLN A 49 60.12 45.55 -0.37
N HIS A 50 60.77 45.77 -1.51
CA HIS A 50 62.04 46.48 -1.60
C HIS A 50 61.79 47.92 -2.03
N ILE A 51 62.27 48.88 -1.24
CA ILE A 51 62.16 50.30 -1.55
C ILE A 51 63.56 50.90 -1.49
N THR A 52 63.91 51.66 -2.52
CA THR A 52 65.26 52.17 -2.72
C THR A 52 65.25 53.68 -2.79
N CYS A 53 66.15 54.33 -2.07
CA CYS A 53 66.35 55.77 -2.10
C CYS A 53 67.70 56.07 -2.73
N VAL A 54 67.72 56.94 -3.73
CA VAL A 54 68.92 57.33 -4.45
C VAL A 54 69.10 58.85 -4.34
N THR A 55 70.31 59.27 -4.00
CA THR A 55 70.73 60.68 -4.03
C THR A 55 72.09 60.78 -4.73
N ASN A 56 72.27 61.83 -5.52
CA ASN A 56 73.50 62.06 -6.28
C ASN A 56 74.22 63.30 -5.75
N GLY A 57 75.55 63.31 -5.87
CA GLY A 57 76.39 64.42 -5.46
C GLY A 57 76.61 64.53 -3.95
N GLY A 58 77.28 65.62 -3.57
CA GLY A 58 77.63 65.96 -2.21
C GLY A 58 79.11 65.70 -1.90
N ASN A 59 79.76 66.64 -1.21
CA ASN A 59 81.12 66.47 -0.71
C ASN A 59 81.20 66.82 0.79
N PRO A 60 81.53 65.86 1.68
CA PRO A 60 81.63 64.42 1.41
C PRO A 60 80.28 63.82 0.98
N LEU A 61 80.32 62.59 0.45
CA LEU A 61 79.11 61.84 0.07
C LEU A 61 78.10 61.79 1.23
N PRO A 62 76.80 61.93 0.95
CA PRO A 62 75.79 62.02 1.99
C PRO A 62 75.54 60.70 2.70
N THR A 63 75.21 60.80 3.98
CA THR A 63 74.60 59.69 4.72
C THR A 63 73.12 59.65 4.41
N VAL A 64 72.65 58.50 3.93
CA VAL A 64 71.24 58.26 3.62
C VAL A 64 70.63 57.37 4.70
N ARG A 65 69.51 57.81 5.29
CA ARG A 65 68.79 57.11 6.36
C ARG A 65 67.30 57.03 6.05
N TRP A 66 66.68 55.93 6.46
CA TRP A 66 65.24 55.71 6.34
C TRP A 66 64.51 55.86 7.67
N PHE A 67 63.31 56.41 7.62
CA PHE A 67 62.42 56.58 8.77
C PHE A 67 60.99 56.14 8.42
N LYS A 68 60.32 55.46 9.35
CA LYS A 68 58.86 55.24 9.36
C LYS A 68 58.28 56.18 10.41
N GLY A 69 57.60 57.23 9.99
CA GLY A 69 57.21 58.32 10.90
C GLY A 69 58.44 58.99 11.56
N THR A 70 58.63 58.76 12.86
CA THR A 70 59.79 59.25 13.63
C THR A 70 60.85 58.18 13.89
N GLN A 71 60.55 56.90 13.65
CA GLN A 71 61.42 55.78 13.97
C GLN A 71 62.39 55.49 12.81
N ARG A 72 63.68 55.36 13.10
CA ARG A 72 64.69 54.97 12.11
C ARG A 72 64.54 53.49 11.74
N VAL A 73 64.57 53.19 10.44
CA VAL A 73 64.47 51.84 9.89
C VAL A 73 65.84 51.34 9.43
N ASN A 74 66.12 50.05 9.67
CA ASN A 74 67.35 49.42 9.21
C ASN A 74 67.39 49.42 7.68
N SER A 75 68.49 49.90 7.12
CA SER A 75 68.68 50.05 5.68
C SER A 75 70.12 49.72 5.29
N THR A 76 70.29 49.25 4.07
CA THR A 76 71.59 48.90 3.48
C THR A 76 71.98 49.98 2.48
N SER A 77 73.01 50.76 2.83
CA SER A 77 73.50 51.84 1.97
C SER A 77 74.77 51.43 1.24
N LYS A 78 74.81 51.67 -0.07
CA LYS A 78 75.98 51.43 -0.94
C LYS A 78 76.29 52.72 -1.70
N ALA A 79 77.56 53.13 -1.69
CA ALA A 79 78.05 54.23 -2.51
C ALA A 79 78.57 53.69 -3.83
N ASN A 80 78.17 54.30 -4.95
CA ASN A 80 78.68 53.99 -6.28
C ASN A 80 79.08 55.30 -6.98
N GLY A 81 80.39 55.57 -7.02
CA GLY A 81 80.93 56.82 -7.55
C GLY A 81 80.39 58.04 -6.77
N ASN A 82 79.69 58.93 -7.48
CA ASN A 82 79.09 60.14 -6.91
C ASN A 82 77.62 59.96 -6.47
N SER A 83 77.14 58.72 -6.32
CA SER A 83 75.75 58.41 -5.94
C SER A 83 75.72 57.51 -4.71
N VAL A 84 74.76 57.75 -3.82
CA VAL A 84 74.49 56.89 -2.66
C VAL A 84 73.10 56.31 -2.79
N THR A 85 73.04 54.98 -2.80
CA THR A 85 71.80 54.21 -2.85
C THR A 85 71.58 53.54 -1.51
N SER A 86 70.40 53.74 -0.90
CA SER A 86 70.00 53.11 0.35
C SER A 86 68.72 52.32 0.17
N GLU A 87 68.78 51.02 0.42
CA GLU A 87 67.65 50.11 0.27
C GLU A 87 67.08 49.72 1.63
N VAL A 88 65.75 49.62 1.70
CA VAL A 88 65.02 49.05 2.83
C VAL A 88 64.15 47.89 2.35
N ALA A 89 64.24 46.76 3.05
CA ALA A 89 63.41 45.58 2.82
C ALA A 89 62.33 45.52 3.91
N ILE A 90 61.07 45.67 3.54
CA ILE A 90 59.94 45.80 4.46
C ILE A 90 58.99 44.62 4.22
N VAL A 91 58.69 43.85 5.25
CA VAL A 91 57.56 42.92 5.21
C VAL A 91 56.31 43.69 5.60
N ALA A 92 55.50 44.07 4.60
CA ALA A 92 54.34 44.93 4.80
C ALA A 92 53.41 44.35 5.86
N GLN A 93 53.09 45.12 6.90
CA GLN A 93 52.10 44.77 7.92
C GLN A 93 50.80 45.54 7.67
N ASP A 94 49.70 45.09 8.25
CA ASP A 94 48.42 45.80 8.19
C ASP A 94 48.59 47.26 8.68
N SER A 95 49.38 47.44 9.74
CA SER A 95 49.71 48.74 10.34
C SER A 95 50.61 49.65 9.50
N ASP A 96 51.17 49.15 8.40
CA ASP A 96 51.89 49.97 7.42
C ASP A 96 50.94 50.70 6.47
N ASN A 97 49.64 50.39 6.46
CA ASN A 97 48.69 51.10 5.63
C ASN A 97 48.56 52.59 6.04
N GLY A 98 48.81 53.48 5.09
CA GLY A 98 48.90 54.92 5.33
C GLY A 98 50.19 55.38 6.02
N ALA A 99 51.11 54.46 6.34
CA ALA A 99 52.37 54.81 6.98
C ALA A 99 53.29 55.54 6.00
N GLU A 100 53.89 56.63 6.48
CA GLU A 100 54.83 57.44 5.73
C GLU A 100 56.27 56.95 5.95
N TYR A 101 56.91 56.54 4.86
CA TYR A 101 58.33 56.20 4.82
C TYR A 101 59.10 57.37 4.22
N ARG A 102 60.02 57.93 5.01
CA ARG A 102 60.82 59.11 4.67
C ARG A 102 62.28 58.72 4.53
N CYS A 103 62.87 59.07 3.39
CA CYS A 103 64.30 58.98 3.16
C CYS A 103 64.95 60.35 3.40
N GLU A 104 66.03 60.38 4.19
CA GLU A 104 66.77 61.58 4.53
C GLU A 104 68.24 61.46 4.08
N ALA A 105 68.70 62.42 3.29
CA ALA A 105 70.08 62.55 2.85
C ALA A 105 70.75 63.76 3.53
N SER A 106 71.89 63.54 4.18
CA SER A 106 72.59 64.59 4.94
C SER A 106 74.11 64.44 4.87
N ASN A 107 74.79 65.57 4.67
CA ASN A 107 76.23 65.72 4.78
C ASN A 107 76.58 67.01 5.56
N PRO A 108 77.86 67.28 5.89
CA PRO A 108 78.26 68.49 6.63
C PRO A 108 77.87 69.83 5.98
N ALA A 109 77.58 69.86 4.67
CA ALA A 109 77.11 71.05 3.96
C ALA A 109 75.59 71.26 4.06
N THR A 110 74.83 70.27 4.51
CA THR A 110 73.37 70.37 4.71
C THR A 110 73.02 70.82 6.13
N LYS A 111 72.54 72.05 6.29
CA LYS A 111 72.01 72.55 7.59
C LYS A 111 70.79 71.78 8.10
N LYS A 112 69.93 71.35 7.17
CA LYS A 112 68.79 70.44 7.40
C LYS A 112 68.86 69.33 6.36
N ALA A 113 68.60 68.10 6.77
CA ALA A 113 68.60 66.96 5.85
C ALA A 113 67.59 67.17 4.71
N LEU A 114 67.97 66.80 3.49
CA LEU A 114 67.05 66.78 2.35
C LEU A 114 66.20 65.51 2.44
N THR A 115 64.89 65.66 2.29
CA THR A 115 63.94 64.58 2.56
C THR A 115 62.99 64.36 1.40
N THR A 116 62.63 63.10 1.17
CA THR A 116 61.51 62.69 0.31
C THR A 116 60.72 61.61 1.04
N SER A 117 59.41 61.54 0.83
CA SER A 117 58.56 60.56 1.49
C SER A 117 57.56 59.94 0.54
N ILE A 118 57.10 58.75 0.91
CA ILE A 118 56.03 58.01 0.24
C ILE A 118 55.08 57.47 1.32
N LYS A 119 53.78 57.41 1.02
CA LYS A 119 52.81 56.70 1.84
C LYS A 119 52.49 55.33 1.26
N LEU A 120 52.58 54.30 2.09
CA LEU A 120 52.23 52.95 1.67
C LEU A 120 50.72 52.75 1.68
N THR A 121 50.20 52.09 0.66
CA THR A 121 48.83 51.57 0.62
C THR A 121 48.92 50.06 0.76
N VAL A 122 48.45 49.51 1.87
CA VAL A 122 48.55 48.07 2.16
C VAL A 122 47.16 47.46 2.17
N HIS A 123 46.95 46.48 1.32
CA HIS A 123 45.74 45.66 1.29
C HIS A 123 45.88 44.49 2.26
N PHE A 124 44.89 44.31 3.13
CA PHE A 124 44.82 43.22 4.11
C PHE A 124 43.37 42.73 4.28
N PRO A 125 43.15 41.42 4.45
CA PRO A 125 41.83 40.87 4.73
C PRO A 125 41.48 41.06 6.21
N PRO A 126 40.19 40.95 6.59
CA PRO A 126 39.79 41.01 7.99
C PRO A 126 40.34 39.79 8.74
N PRO A 127 40.80 39.96 9.99
CA PRO A 127 41.39 38.86 10.76
C PRO A 127 40.36 37.81 11.18
N ALA A 128 39.11 38.21 11.37
CA ALA A 128 37.99 37.35 11.72
C ALA A 128 36.66 38.03 11.35
N VAL A 129 35.59 37.26 11.41
CA VAL A 129 34.21 37.72 11.35
C VAL A 129 33.45 37.10 12.52
N THR A 130 32.39 37.76 12.99
CA THR A 130 31.61 37.29 14.14
C THR A 130 30.12 37.43 13.89
N ILE A 131 29.37 36.35 14.13
CA ILE A 131 27.91 36.36 14.07
C ILE A 131 27.32 36.59 15.47
N LYS A 132 26.42 37.57 15.58
CA LYS A 132 25.61 37.86 16.77
C LYS A 132 24.15 37.55 16.48
N ILE A 133 23.52 36.72 17.31
CA ILE A 133 22.12 36.32 17.18
C ILE A 133 21.25 37.03 18.23
N LYS A 134 20.11 37.59 17.81
CA LYS A 134 19.07 38.10 18.72
C LYS A 134 17.65 37.71 18.26
N PRO A 135 16.84 37.05 19.11
CA PRO A 135 17.18 36.48 20.43
C PRO A 135 18.05 35.23 20.33
N ARG A 136 18.72 34.81 21.42
CA ARG A 136 19.59 33.61 21.46
C ARG A 136 18.86 32.29 21.22
N LYS A 137 17.59 32.22 21.62
CA LYS A 137 16.68 31.10 21.37
C LYS A 137 15.44 31.66 20.70
N ALA A 138 15.02 31.03 19.62
CA ALA A 138 13.88 31.48 18.82
C ALA A 138 12.78 30.42 18.83
N ARG A 139 11.52 30.86 18.76
CA ARG A 139 10.38 29.98 18.53
C ARG A 139 10.00 30.03 17.06
N SER A 140 9.52 28.93 16.48
CA SER A 140 9.00 28.92 15.11
C SER A 140 7.90 29.99 14.93
N GLY A 141 7.96 30.73 13.82
CA GLY A 141 7.15 31.92 13.54
C GLY A 141 7.71 33.24 14.08
N GLN A 142 8.75 33.21 14.92
CA GLN A 142 9.41 34.42 15.43
C GLN A 142 10.39 35.03 14.40
N LYS A 143 10.63 36.34 14.51
CA LYS A 143 11.72 36.99 13.78
C LYS A 143 13.04 36.87 14.53
N LEU A 144 14.06 36.41 13.83
CA LEU A 144 15.43 36.29 14.31
C LEU A 144 16.32 37.26 13.54
N THR A 145 17.16 38.02 14.26
CA THR A 145 18.15 38.91 13.64
C THR A 145 19.54 38.33 13.81
N LEU A 146 20.20 38.07 12.68
CA LEU A 146 21.59 37.67 12.57
C LEU A 146 22.40 38.89 12.15
N THR A 147 23.41 39.25 12.93
CA THR A 147 24.29 40.39 12.65
C THR A 147 25.70 39.88 12.47
N CYS A 148 26.30 40.15 11.31
CA CYS A 148 27.67 39.78 11.00
C CYS A 148 28.55 41.02 11.02
N GLU A 149 29.62 40.99 11.81
CA GLU A 149 30.58 42.09 11.96
C GLU A 149 31.99 41.59 11.61
N THR A 150 32.69 42.31 10.73
CA THR A 150 34.06 41.97 10.31
C THR A 150 35.09 42.75 11.13
N GLY A 151 36.30 42.19 11.25
CA GLY A 151 37.48 42.97 11.65
C GLY A 151 37.89 44.00 10.58
N SER A 152 38.98 44.73 10.85
CA SER A 152 39.52 45.73 9.93
C SER A 152 39.98 45.11 8.62
N SER A 153 39.55 45.65 7.48
CA SER A 153 39.96 45.22 6.14
C SER A 153 40.29 46.42 5.27
N ASN A 154 41.32 46.31 4.43
CA ASN A 154 41.60 47.28 3.38
C ASN A 154 41.79 46.58 2.03
N PRO A 155 41.00 46.88 0.99
CA PRO A 155 39.73 47.63 1.05
C PRO A 155 38.69 46.91 1.93
N ALA A 156 37.55 47.57 2.20
CA ALA A 156 36.47 46.97 2.97
C ALA A 156 36.04 45.61 2.40
N SER A 157 35.76 44.64 3.27
CA SER A 157 35.32 43.31 2.84
C SER A 157 33.83 43.28 2.52
N VAL A 158 33.44 42.54 1.50
CA VAL A 158 32.03 42.33 1.16
C VAL A 158 31.48 41.14 1.93
N VAL A 159 30.36 41.32 2.61
CA VAL A 159 29.71 40.28 3.41
C VAL A 159 28.68 39.51 2.59
N SER A 160 28.59 38.21 2.79
CA SER A 160 27.61 37.31 2.17
C SER A 160 27.10 36.28 3.18
N TRP A 161 25.82 35.91 3.06
CA TRP A 161 25.15 34.99 3.98
C TRP A 161 24.77 33.69 3.28
N TRP A 162 24.82 32.58 4.02
CA TRP A 162 24.53 31.24 3.51
C TRP A 162 23.73 30.44 4.56
N LYS A 163 22.74 29.65 4.12
CA LYS A 163 22.04 28.64 4.91
C LYS A 163 22.30 27.27 4.29
N ASP A 164 22.92 26.36 5.04
CA ASP A 164 23.18 24.97 4.62
C ASP A 164 23.83 24.86 3.22
N GLY A 165 24.72 25.81 2.90
CA GLY A 165 25.42 25.88 1.61
C GLY A 165 24.69 26.64 0.49
N LEU A 166 23.47 27.13 0.72
CA LEU A 166 22.74 27.99 -0.22
C LEU A 166 22.93 29.47 0.13
N GLN A 167 23.34 30.28 -0.84
CA GLN A 167 23.53 31.72 -0.65
C GLN A 167 22.17 32.42 -0.45
N LEU A 168 22.08 33.22 0.61
CA LEU A 168 20.89 33.97 0.97
C LEU A 168 20.92 35.38 0.38
N SER A 169 19.75 35.89 0.03
CA SER A 169 19.50 37.28 -0.37
C SER A 169 18.66 38.01 0.68
N GLY A 170 18.70 39.35 0.69
CA GLY A 170 17.86 40.18 1.58
C GLY A 170 18.53 40.62 2.88
N ALA A 171 19.84 40.40 3.02
CA ALA A 171 20.62 41.05 4.07
C ALA A 171 20.81 42.55 3.75
N VAL A 172 20.86 43.37 4.80
CA VAL A 172 21.07 44.81 4.71
C VAL A 172 22.46 45.14 5.24
N ASP A 173 23.29 45.74 4.41
CA ASP A 173 24.62 46.21 4.81
C ASP A 173 24.51 47.56 5.51
N GLU A 174 25.11 47.66 6.68
CA GLU A 174 25.22 48.89 7.46
C GLU A 174 26.40 49.74 6.95
N PRO A 175 26.41 51.06 7.22
CA PRO A 175 27.53 51.92 6.86
C PRO A 175 28.87 51.41 7.40
N LEU A 176 29.91 51.53 6.56
CA LEU A 176 31.27 51.12 6.92
C LEU A 176 31.78 51.89 8.14
N VAL A 177 32.36 51.16 9.08
CA VAL A 177 32.92 51.73 10.32
C VAL A 177 34.43 51.84 10.19
N ASP A 178 35.01 52.97 10.61
CA ASP A 178 36.46 53.13 10.68
C ASP A 178 37.07 52.12 11.65
N ALA A 179 38.13 51.45 11.20
CA ALA A 179 38.79 50.39 11.94
C ALA A 179 40.32 50.61 11.98
N PRO A 180 41.06 49.90 12.84
CA PRO A 180 42.51 50.05 12.95
C PRO A 180 43.24 49.98 11.61
N PHE A 181 44.37 50.68 11.52
CA PHE A 181 45.25 50.71 10.34
C PHE A 181 44.61 51.35 9.10
N GLY A 182 43.67 52.28 9.29
CA GLY A 182 42.99 52.96 8.18
C GLY A 182 42.11 52.04 7.33
N GLY A 183 41.81 50.83 7.82
CA GLY A 183 40.87 49.91 7.20
C GLY A 183 39.42 50.23 7.58
N LYS A 184 38.50 49.47 7.00
CA LYS A 184 37.06 49.56 7.27
C LYS A 184 36.55 48.23 7.80
N ALA A 185 35.75 48.28 8.85
CA ALA A 185 34.94 47.17 9.32
C ALA A 185 33.58 47.21 8.62
N SER A 186 33.14 46.05 8.13
CA SER A 186 31.86 45.87 7.45
C SER A 186 30.87 45.20 8.39
N LYS A 187 29.60 45.59 8.29
CA LYS A 187 28.54 45.05 9.11
C LYS A 187 27.32 44.77 8.25
N SER A 188 26.75 43.58 8.38
CA SER A 188 25.60 43.14 7.60
C SER A 188 24.57 42.50 8.52
N VAL A 189 23.29 42.80 8.30
CA VAL A 189 22.17 42.35 9.13
C VAL A 189 21.20 41.53 8.28
N LEU A 190 20.95 40.29 8.69
CA LEU A 190 19.97 39.39 8.08
C LEU A 190 18.82 39.16 9.06
N VAL A 191 17.59 39.42 8.62
CA VAL A 191 16.36 39.15 9.39
C VAL A 191 15.66 37.94 8.80
N VAL A 192 15.52 36.89 9.61
CA VAL A 192 14.92 35.61 9.21
C VAL A 192 13.61 35.42 9.98
N ASN A 193 12.54 35.03 9.28
CA ASN A 193 11.35 34.48 9.94
C ASN A 193 11.63 32.99 10.15
N VAL A 194 11.90 32.58 11.39
CA VAL A 194 12.31 31.21 11.66
C VAL A 194 11.14 30.23 11.56
N THR A 195 11.42 29.05 11.04
CA THR A 195 10.50 27.92 10.88
C THR A 195 11.04 26.68 11.59
N ALA A 196 10.28 25.59 11.65
CA ALA A 196 10.77 24.32 12.19
C ALA A 196 12.01 23.80 11.42
N ASP A 197 12.03 24.01 10.10
CA ASP A 197 13.15 23.66 9.20
C ASP A 197 14.43 24.48 9.45
N ASP A 198 14.37 25.52 10.28
CA ASP A 198 15.54 26.29 10.69
C ASP A 198 16.20 25.73 11.95
N ASN A 199 15.56 24.78 12.65
CA ASN A 199 16.19 24.13 13.79
C ASN A 199 17.40 23.30 13.32
N GLU A 200 18.55 23.49 13.97
CA GLU A 200 19.84 22.87 13.62
C GLU A 200 20.38 23.28 12.23
N ALA A 201 19.75 24.25 11.54
CA ALA A 201 20.26 24.78 10.28
C ALA A 201 21.55 25.59 10.50
N ASN A 202 22.51 25.45 9.59
CA ASN A 202 23.80 26.13 9.65
C ASN A 202 23.74 27.47 8.90
N TYR A 203 23.82 28.57 9.64
CA TYR A 203 23.92 29.92 9.09
C TYR A 203 25.37 30.38 9.10
N MET A 204 25.93 30.59 7.91
CA MET A 204 27.31 31.04 7.72
C MET A 204 27.33 32.48 7.19
N CYS A 205 28.19 33.30 7.78
CA CYS A 205 28.54 34.61 7.26
C CYS A 205 29.97 34.57 6.73
N GLN A 206 30.16 34.98 5.48
CA GLN A 206 31.47 35.06 4.83
C GLN A 206 31.79 36.49 4.43
N ALA A 207 32.93 37.00 4.90
CA ALA A 207 33.50 38.29 4.52
C ALA A 207 34.64 38.10 3.52
N THR A 208 34.54 38.75 2.36
CA THR A 208 35.48 38.58 1.25
C THR A 208 36.17 39.90 0.91
N ASN A 209 37.51 39.95 1.04
CA ASN A 209 38.30 41.03 0.50
C ASN A 209 38.53 40.78 -1.00
N LYS A 210 37.75 41.48 -1.84
CA LYS A 210 37.76 41.27 -3.30
C LYS A 210 39.11 41.58 -3.96
N ALA A 211 39.86 42.54 -3.42
CA ALA A 211 41.16 42.93 -3.98
C ALA A 211 42.23 41.85 -3.78
N LEU A 212 42.14 41.09 -2.68
CA LEU A 212 43.06 40.00 -2.37
C LEU A 212 42.52 38.61 -2.75
N GLN A 213 41.25 38.51 -3.09
CA GLN A 213 40.54 37.22 -3.31
C GLN A 213 40.66 36.28 -2.10
N LEU A 214 40.61 36.84 -0.89
CA LEU A 214 40.65 36.09 0.37
C LEU A 214 39.34 36.28 1.13
N SER A 215 38.88 35.21 1.76
CA SER A 215 37.67 35.20 2.58
C SER A 215 37.92 34.62 3.97
N VAL A 216 37.14 35.10 4.94
CA VAL A 216 37.00 34.53 6.28
C VAL A 216 35.52 34.34 6.57
N HIS A 217 35.18 33.34 7.38
CA HIS A 217 33.80 33.03 7.70
C HIS A 217 33.64 32.65 9.17
N ASP A 218 32.41 32.78 9.65
CA ASP A 218 31.93 32.30 10.94
C ASP A 218 30.56 31.65 10.70
N SER A 219 30.19 30.70 11.55
CA SER A 219 29.00 29.86 11.37
C SER A 219 28.30 29.61 12.69
N VAL A 220 26.97 29.52 12.64
CA VAL A 220 26.16 29.25 13.81
C VAL A 220 24.97 28.35 13.49
N PHE A 221 24.73 27.39 14.37
CA PHE A 221 23.56 26.52 14.32
C PHE A 221 22.43 27.13 15.15
N LEU A 222 21.22 27.18 14.58
CA LEU A 222 20.08 27.73 15.30
C LEU A 222 19.42 26.66 16.19
N ASP A 223 19.09 27.03 17.43
CA ASP A 223 18.21 26.26 18.32
C ASP A 223 16.81 26.89 18.24
N VAL A 224 15.94 26.31 17.41
CA VAL A 224 14.58 26.79 17.18
C VAL A 224 13.60 25.83 17.84
N THR A 225 12.80 26.32 18.78
CA THR A 225 11.76 25.52 19.42
C THR A 225 10.45 25.62 18.64
N TYR A 226 9.78 24.49 18.47
CA TYR A 226 8.53 24.37 17.73
C TYR A 226 7.66 23.25 18.29
N LYS A 227 6.34 23.37 18.11
CA LYS A 227 5.37 22.32 18.46
C LYS A 227 5.61 21.06 17.62
N PRO A 228 5.14 19.87 18.03
CA PRO A 228 5.37 18.67 17.23
C PRO A 228 4.73 18.75 15.83
N GLU A 229 5.44 18.26 14.82
CA GLU A 229 5.00 18.21 13.42
C GLU A 229 5.07 16.77 12.89
N PHE A 230 3.96 16.30 12.31
CA PHE A 230 3.89 14.98 11.70
C PHE A 230 4.30 15.06 10.23
N SER A 231 5.02 14.05 9.74
CA SER A 231 5.41 13.94 8.33
C SER A 231 4.31 13.35 7.43
N ILE A 232 3.09 13.15 7.95
CA ILE A 232 1.96 12.56 7.24
C ILE A 232 0.87 13.60 6.95
N GLY A 233 0.03 13.33 5.97
CA GLY A 233 -1.11 14.18 5.62
C GLY A 233 -2.17 14.24 6.73
N PRO A 234 -3.18 15.14 6.60
CA PRO A 234 -4.20 15.37 7.62
C PRO A 234 -5.14 14.17 7.86
N LEU A 235 -5.27 13.26 6.89
CA LEU A 235 -5.99 12.00 7.03
C LEU A 235 -5.33 10.89 6.21
N GLU A 236 -4.50 10.07 6.85
CA GLU A 236 -3.91 8.88 6.23
C GLU A 236 -4.84 7.66 6.38
N ARG A 237 -4.87 6.78 5.37
CA ARG A 237 -5.77 5.61 5.34
C ARG A 237 -4.97 4.32 5.44
N PHE A 238 -5.40 3.42 6.31
CA PHE A 238 -4.82 2.10 6.49
C PHE A 238 -5.88 1.02 6.27
N ASP A 239 -5.72 0.22 5.23
CA ASP A 239 -6.55 -0.94 4.95
C ASP A 239 -5.99 -2.19 5.63
N ILE A 240 -6.83 -2.92 6.37
CA ILE A 240 -6.43 -4.20 6.97
C ILE A 240 -7.58 -5.22 6.96
N VAL A 241 -7.24 -6.48 6.70
CA VAL A 241 -8.17 -7.60 6.75
C VAL A 241 -8.48 -8.02 8.20
N GLU A 242 -9.75 -8.29 8.49
CA GLU A 242 -10.24 -8.84 9.77
C GLU A 242 -9.39 -10.03 10.25
N GLY A 243 -9.11 -10.07 11.56
CA GLY A 243 -8.28 -11.06 12.23
C GLY A 243 -6.76 -10.81 12.14
N ARG A 244 -6.28 -9.90 11.28
CA ARG A 244 -4.85 -9.56 11.19
C ARG A 244 -4.43 -8.52 12.24
N SER A 245 -3.12 -8.31 12.36
CA SER A 245 -2.54 -7.30 13.26
C SER A 245 -1.97 -6.12 12.49
N LEU A 246 -2.11 -4.90 13.02
CA LEU A 246 -1.62 -3.65 12.46
C LEU A 246 -0.77 -2.90 13.49
N VAL A 247 0.37 -2.38 13.07
CA VAL A 247 1.19 -1.46 13.88
C VAL A 247 1.41 -0.18 13.09
N ILE A 248 1.04 0.96 13.70
CA ILE A 248 1.16 2.28 13.09
C ILE A 248 2.13 3.10 13.93
N ASN A 249 3.07 3.80 13.28
CA ASN A 249 4.05 4.67 13.92
C ASN A 249 3.88 6.11 13.44
N LEU A 250 3.40 6.98 14.32
CA LEU A 250 3.23 8.41 14.07
C LEU A 250 4.22 9.23 14.89
N THR A 251 5.52 9.02 14.68
CA THR A 251 6.54 9.80 15.37
C THR A 251 6.57 11.23 14.81
N ALA A 252 6.27 12.22 15.66
CA ALA A 252 6.35 13.63 15.32
C ALA A 252 7.76 14.18 15.55
N GLN A 253 8.21 15.06 14.65
CA GLN A 253 9.42 15.86 14.83
C GLN A 253 9.10 17.04 15.76
N ALA A 254 9.96 17.34 16.73
CA ALA A 254 9.73 18.42 17.69
C ALA A 254 11.03 18.86 18.37
N ASN A 255 11.10 20.14 18.72
CA ASN A 255 12.09 20.69 19.65
C ASN A 255 11.39 21.60 20.67
N PRO A 256 11.44 21.34 21.99
CA PRO A 256 12.25 20.33 22.67
C PRO A 256 11.61 18.95 22.77
N ARG A 257 12.46 17.95 23.05
CA ARG A 257 12.09 16.57 23.42
C ARG A 257 12.14 16.40 24.95
N PRO A 258 11.39 15.46 25.56
CA PRO A 258 10.55 14.42 24.96
C PRO A 258 9.14 14.90 24.54
N VAL A 259 8.58 14.23 23.54
CA VAL A 259 7.19 14.44 23.08
C VAL A 259 6.27 13.45 23.79
N SER A 260 5.14 13.93 24.29
CA SER A 260 4.08 13.08 24.84
C SER A 260 3.02 12.83 23.77
N TYR A 261 2.51 11.60 23.70
CA TYR A 261 1.53 11.17 22.71
C TYR A 261 0.25 10.72 23.41
N THR A 262 -0.89 11.15 22.90
CA THR A 262 -2.22 10.72 23.33
C THR A 262 -2.98 10.18 22.13
N TRP A 263 -3.57 9.00 22.26
CA TRP A 263 -4.39 8.40 21.21
C TRP A 263 -5.87 8.33 21.62
N THR A 264 -6.75 8.69 20.70
CA THR A 264 -8.20 8.64 20.85
C THR A 264 -8.86 7.95 19.66
N LYS A 265 -10.01 7.34 19.90
CA LYS A 265 -10.93 6.85 18.86
C LYS A 265 -12.32 7.41 19.18
N GLY A 266 -12.82 8.31 18.34
CA GLY A 266 -13.93 9.19 18.74
C GLY A 266 -13.57 9.95 20.02
N ASP A 267 -14.46 9.96 21.01
CA ASP A 267 -14.21 10.63 22.30
C ASP A 267 -13.44 9.78 23.33
N ARG A 268 -13.10 8.52 22.99
CA ARG A 268 -12.48 7.58 23.93
C ARG A 268 -10.96 7.57 23.82
N ARG A 269 -10.26 7.87 24.92
CA ARG A 269 -8.80 7.65 25.03
C ARG A 269 -8.47 6.16 25.05
N LEU A 270 -7.45 5.76 24.29
CA LEU A 270 -7.03 4.35 24.20
C LEU A 270 -6.17 3.93 25.40
N PRO A 271 -6.21 2.63 25.79
CA PRO A 271 -5.35 2.10 26.84
C PRO A 271 -3.86 2.26 26.49
N THR A 272 -3.05 2.67 27.47
CA THR A 272 -1.58 2.73 27.29
C THR A 272 -0.92 1.50 27.88
N ALA A 273 0.17 1.03 27.25
CA ALA A 273 0.90 -0.17 27.69
C ALA A 273 1.43 -0.12 29.14
N ARG A 274 1.55 1.07 29.75
CA ARG A 274 2.01 1.24 31.14
C ARG A 274 0.89 1.07 32.18
N THR A 275 -0.36 1.30 31.80
CA THR A 275 -1.53 1.25 32.70
C THR A 275 -2.13 -0.16 32.87
N SER A 276 -1.73 -1.13 32.04
CA SER A 276 -2.23 -2.52 32.09
C SER A 276 -1.56 -3.40 33.16
N SER A 277 -0.60 -2.88 33.94
CA SER A 277 0.17 -3.66 34.93
C SER A 277 -0.35 -3.61 36.37
N ARG A 278 -1.39 -2.83 36.66
CA ARG A 278 -2.02 -2.80 37.99
C ARG A 278 -3.52 -2.80 37.82
N SER A 279 -4.15 -3.95 38.14
CA SER A 279 -5.59 -4.24 38.05
C SER A 279 -6.10 -4.73 36.69
N ALA A 280 -5.76 -5.96 36.31
CA ALA A 280 -6.65 -6.79 35.49
C ALA A 280 -6.33 -8.27 35.72
N SER A 281 -6.98 -8.86 36.72
CA SER A 281 -7.24 -10.30 36.73
C SER A 281 -8.29 -10.61 35.66
N SER A 282 -7.89 -10.59 34.39
CA SER A 282 -8.59 -11.28 33.32
C SER A 282 -7.63 -11.44 32.14
N SER A 283 -7.74 -12.58 31.47
CA SER A 283 -6.91 -13.05 30.35
C SER A 283 -6.98 -12.21 29.06
N ASN A 284 -7.36 -10.94 29.13
CA ASN A 284 -7.53 -10.08 27.96
C ASN A 284 -6.56 -8.90 28.03
N ALA A 285 -5.33 -9.09 27.52
CA ALA A 285 -4.54 -7.95 27.08
C ALA A 285 -5.40 -7.12 26.12
N ALA A 286 -5.55 -5.82 26.38
CA ALA A 286 -6.31 -4.94 25.51
C ALA A 286 -5.80 -5.13 24.07
N ARG A 287 -6.70 -5.46 23.15
CA ARG A 287 -6.35 -5.82 21.77
C ARG A 287 -5.86 -4.62 20.95
N VAL A 288 -6.30 -3.43 21.35
CA VAL A 288 -5.89 -2.14 20.80
C VAL A 288 -5.12 -1.36 21.89
N VAL A 289 -3.84 -1.12 21.68
CA VAL A 289 -2.93 -0.52 22.68
C VAL A 289 -2.10 0.59 22.06
N ALA A 290 -1.99 1.71 22.76
CA ALA A 290 -1.07 2.78 22.43
C ALA A 290 0.22 2.73 23.28
N SER A 291 1.36 3.01 22.67
CA SER A 291 2.66 3.14 23.33
C SER A 291 3.47 4.27 22.69
N GLY A 292 3.36 5.47 23.25
CA GLY A 292 3.95 6.67 22.66
C GLY A 292 3.38 6.93 21.27
N ALA A 293 4.26 7.07 20.28
CA ALA A 293 3.91 7.25 18.87
C ALA A 293 3.33 5.98 18.19
N LEU A 294 3.36 4.83 18.86
CA LEU A 294 2.93 3.56 18.30
C LEU A 294 1.48 3.24 18.68
N LEU A 295 0.68 2.84 17.70
CA LEU A 295 -0.63 2.24 17.88
C LEU A 295 -0.58 0.80 17.37
N ASN A 296 -0.87 -0.16 18.25
CA ASN A 296 -0.87 -1.59 17.94
C ASN A 296 -2.29 -2.15 18.06
N LEU A 297 -2.78 -2.77 16.99
CA LEU A 297 -4.03 -3.51 16.97
C LEU A 297 -3.68 -4.97 16.67
N THR A 298 -3.99 -5.89 17.57
CA THR A 298 -3.88 -7.34 17.31
C THR A 298 -5.25 -7.90 16.91
N GLY A 299 -5.32 -9.00 16.17
CA GLY A 299 -6.59 -9.72 15.90
C GLY A 299 -7.78 -8.81 15.54
N VAL A 300 -7.59 -7.91 14.57
CA VAL A 300 -8.49 -6.77 14.30
C VAL A 300 -9.93 -7.23 14.01
N GLU A 301 -10.91 -6.58 14.63
CA GLU A 301 -12.33 -6.83 14.45
C GLU A 301 -12.99 -5.69 13.65
N ARG A 302 -14.18 -5.94 13.07
CA ARG A 302 -14.93 -4.91 12.33
C ARG A 302 -15.19 -3.64 13.15
N SER A 303 -15.39 -3.81 14.46
CA SER A 303 -15.63 -2.72 15.43
C SER A 303 -14.42 -1.80 15.63
N ASP A 304 -13.22 -2.23 15.24
CA ASP A 304 -12.01 -1.40 15.29
C ASP A 304 -11.92 -0.40 14.15
N GLY A 305 -12.71 -0.55 13.09
CA GLY A 305 -12.74 0.43 12.02
C GLY A 305 -13.11 1.83 12.52
N GLY A 306 -12.60 2.84 11.83
CA GLY A 306 -12.95 4.24 12.07
C GLY A 306 -11.75 5.16 12.17
N VAL A 307 -12.03 6.40 12.59
CA VAL A 307 -11.03 7.46 12.70
C VAL A 307 -10.36 7.40 14.08
N TYR A 308 -9.04 7.34 14.06
CA TYR A 308 -8.18 7.45 15.23
C TYR A 308 -7.46 8.78 15.17
N GLU A 309 -7.34 9.47 16.31
CA GLU A 309 -6.62 10.72 16.42
C GLU A 309 -5.41 10.54 17.34
N CYS A 310 -4.25 11.01 16.87
CA CYS A 310 -3.01 11.06 17.63
C CYS A 310 -2.66 12.51 17.90
N GLU A 311 -2.60 12.88 19.18
CA GLU A 311 -2.13 14.17 19.64
C GLU A 311 -0.71 14.06 20.18
N ALA A 312 0.22 14.80 19.57
CA ALA A 312 1.59 14.94 20.02
C ALA A 312 1.80 16.30 20.68
N THR A 313 2.40 16.32 21.87
CA THR A 313 2.54 17.53 22.70
C THR A 313 3.95 17.67 23.27
N ASN A 314 4.51 18.88 23.17
CA ASN A 314 5.71 19.32 23.88
C ASN A 314 5.46 20.67 24.61
N SER A 315 6.51 21.32 25.11
CA SER A 315 6.38 22.62 25.80
C SER A 315 5.91 23.78 24.91
N GLU A 316 6.01 23.62 23.59
CA GLU A 316 5.63 24.65 22.61
C GLU A 316 4.18 24.52 22.15
N GLY A 317 3.53 23.39 22.43
CA GLY A 317 2.12 23.17 22.14
C GLY A 317 1.82 21.74 21.74
N SER A 318 0.62 21.54 21.18
CA SER A 318 0.18 20.26 20.63
C SER A 318 -0.23 20.35 19.16
N THR A 319 -0.08 19.24 18.47
CA THR A 319 -0.55 19.02 17.10
C THR A 319 -1.28 17.69 17.05
N LYS A 320 -2.36 17.64 16.27
CA LYS A 320 -3.19 16.45 16.09
C LYS A 320 -3.14 15.98 14.65
N VAL A 321 -3.18 14.67 14.47
CA VAL A 321 -3.39 14.05 13.16
C VAL A 321 -4.41 12.93 13.28
N SER A 322 -5.23 12.80 12.24
CA SER A 322 -6.23 11.76 12.14
C SER A 322 -5.78 10.69 11.15
N ILE A 323 -6.08 9.43 11.45
CA ILE A 323 -5.91 8.31 10.54
C ILE A 323 -7.22 7.53 10.46
N LEU A 324 -7.55 7.03 9.27
CA LEU A 324 -8.71 6.18 9.05
C LEU A 324 -8.25 4.73 8.91
N ILE A 325 -8.64 3.90 9.87
CA ILE A 325 -8.42 2.46 9.80
C ILE A 325 -9.66 1.82 9.15
N ASN A 326 -9.47 1.26 7.97
CA ASN A 326 -10.52 0.62 7.19
C ASN A 326 -10.39 -0.91 7.29
N ILE A 327 -11.34 -1.53 8.00
CA ILE A 327 -11.37 -2.98 8.16
C ILE A 327 -12.06 -3.60 6.94
N GLN A 328 -11.36 -4.50 6.27
CA GLN A 328 -11.84 -5.29 5.15
C GLN A 328 -12.14 -6.72 5.62
N TYR A 329 -13.16 -7.35 5.06
CA TYR A 329 -13.60 -8.70 5.43
C TYR A 329 -14.23 -9.40 4.23
N GLY A 330 -14.16 -10.74 4.24
CA GLY A 330 -14.67 -11.58 3.17
C GLY A 330 -16.17 -11.50 2.99
N ALA A 331 -16.64 -11.81 1.78
CA ALA A 331 -18.06 -11.79 1.45
C ALA A 331 -18.82 -12.93 2.13
N VAL A 332 -19.98 -12.62 2.72
CA VAL A 332 -20.87 -13.59 3.38
C VAL A 332 -22.30 -13.40 2.88
N ILE A 333 -22.99 -14.50 2.56
CA ILE A 333 -24.42 -14.46 2.18
C ILE A 333 -25.29 -14.53 3.44
N LYS A 334 -25.91 -13.41 3.79
CA LYS A 334 -26.83 -13.28 4.93
C LYS A 334 -28.13 -14.03 4.67
N ALA A 335 -28.79 -13.76 3.55
CA ALA A 335 -30.05 -14.38 3.17
C ALA A 335 -30.11 -14.62 1.65
N VAL A 336 -30.88 -15.62 1.25
CA VAL A 336 -31.20 -15.89 -0.16
C VAL A 336 -32.67 -16.30 -0.24
N THR A 337 -33.36 -15.98 -1.32
CA THR A 337 -34.71 -16.50 -1.56
C THR A 337 -34.68 -18.04 -1.61
N GLU A 338 -35.39 -18.72 -0.72
CA GLU A 338 -35.34 -20.19 -0.66
C GLU A 338 -36.05 -20.86 -1.84
N THR A 339 -37.30 -20.45 -2.15
CA THR A 339 -38.08 -20.99 -3.25
C THR A 339 -39.06 -19.97 -3.80
N VAL A 340 -39.13 -19.84 -5.13
CA VAL A 340 -40.11 -19.02 -5.84
C VAL A 340 -40.98 -19.91 -6.71
N ILE A 341 -42.30 -19.85 -6.50
CA ILE A 341 -43.30 -20.56 -7.32
C ILE A 341 -44.03 -19.52 -8.18
N ILE A 342 -43.95 -19.64 -9.50
CA ILE A 342 -44.45 -18.62 -10.42
C ILE A 342 -45.10 -19.20 -11.67
N ASP A 343 -46.03 -18.47 -12.27
CA ASP A 343 -46.70 -18.86 -13.52
C ASP A 343 -45.75 -18.81 -14.73
N ALA A 344 -45.90 -19.78 -15.64
CA ALA A 344 -45.15 -19.80 -16.89
C ALA A 344 -45.38 -18.52 -17.72
N GLY A 345 -44.33 -18.06 -18.40
CA GLY A 345 -44.31 -16.79 -19.14
C GLY A 345 -44.02 -15.55 -18.28
N SER A 346 -44.07 -15.67 -16.96
CA SER A 346 -43.77 -14.56 -16.04
C SER A 346 -42.26 -14.32 -15.91
N SER A 347 -41.88 -13.27 -15.19
CA SER A 347 -40.48 -13.01 -14.82
C SER A 347 -40.27 -13.31 -13.34
N ALA A 348 -39.38 -14.24 -13.02
CA ALA A 348 -39.07 -14.62 -11.65
C ALA A 348 -37.97 -13.73 -11.07
N GLN A 349 -38.05 -13.39 -9.78
CA GLN A 349 -37.01 -12.65 -9.07
C GLN A 349 -36.48 -13.47 -7.90
N LEU A 350 -35.16 -13.64 -7.86
CA LEU A 350 -34.42 -14.26 -6.76
C LEU A 350 -33.57 -13.18 -6.09
N GLU A 351 -33.63 -13.09 -4.77
CA GLU A 351 -32.90 -12.11 -3.99
C GLU A 351 -31.76 -12.77 -3.20
N CYS A 352 -30.64 -12.08 -3.06
CA CYS A 352 -29.49 -12.50 -2.28
C CYS A 352 -28.88 -11.31 -1.54
N ASP A 353 -28.93 -11.35 -0.21
CA ASP A 353 -28.36 -10.35 0.69
C ASP A 353 -26.92 -10.72 1.06
N VAL A 354 -25.98 -9.83 0.74
CA VAL A 354 -24.54 -10.05 0.98
C VAL A 354 -24.00 -9.04 1.98
N ASP A 355 -22.98 -9.45 2.72
CA ASP A 355 -22.16 -8.56 3.54
C ASP A 355 -20.70 -8.76 3.17
N ALA A 356 -20.07 -7.73 2.63
CA ALA A 356 -18.69 -7.77 2.19
C ALA A 356 -18.04 -6.39 2.32
N LYS A 357 -16.72 -6.37 2.50
CA LYS A 357 -15.96 -5.13 2.46
C LYS A 357 -14.53 -5.39 1.97
N PRO A 358 -14.10 -4.88 0.81
CA PRO A 358 -14.86 -4.00 -0.09
C PRO A 358 -16.04 -4.73 -0.75
N PHE A 359 -16.99 -3.95 -1.26
CA PHE A 359 -18.13 -4.42 -2.04
C PHE A 359 -18.17 -3.64 -3.36
N ASN A 360 -18.38 -4.34 -4.46
CA ASN A 360 -18.57 -3.81 -5.81
C ASN A 360 -19.57 -4.70 -6.58
N ASP A 361 -19.89 -4.32 -7.82
CA ASP A 361 -20.90 -5.04 -8.62
C ASP A 361 -20.51 -6.49 -8.94
N ASP A 362 -19.21 -6.82 -8.94
CA ASP A 362 -18.71 -8.17 -9.18
C ASP A 362 -18.68 -9.03 -7.90
N THR A 363 -18.97 -8.44 -6.73
CA THR A 363 -18.89 -9.13 -5.44
C THR A 363 -19.94 -10.22 -5.30
N VAL A 364 -21.06 -10.11 -6.00
CA VAL A 364 -22.16 -11.07 -5.98
C VAL A 364 -22.54 -11.44 -7.41
N SER A 365 -22.69 -12.72 -7.68
CA SER A 365 -23.07 -13.24 -8.99
C SER A 365 -24.02 -14.42 -8.85
N TRP A 366 -24.78 -14.69 -9.90
CA TRP A 366 -25.67 -15.85 -9.97
C TRP A 366 -25.17 -16.83 -11.00
N ARG A 367 -25.17 -18.12 -10.66
CA ARG A 367 -24.79 -19.19 -11.59
C ARG A 367 -25.78 -20.35 -11.55
N ARG A 368 -26.03 -20.93 -12.72
CA ARG A 368 -26.71 -22.21 -12.86
C ARG A 368 -26.10 -22.98 -14.03
N PRO A 369 -25.42 -24.11 -13.78
CA PRO A 369 -24.84 -24.92 -14.84
C PRO A 369 -25.89 -25.36 -15.88
N GLY A 370 -25.59 -25.19 -17.17
CA GLY A 370 -26.47 -25.59 -18.27
C GLY A 370 -27.65 -24.66 -18.53
N PHE A 371 -27.80 -23.56 -17.80
CA PHE A 371 -28.85 -22.56 -18.02
C PHE A 371 -28.38 -21.43 -18.93
N ASP A 372 -29.24 -20.96 -19.83
CA ASP A 372 -28.97 -19.82 -20.69
C ASP A 372 -29.13 -18.49 -19.93
N MET A 373 -28.01 -17.94 -19.48
CA MET A 373 -27.96 -16.69 -18.72
C MET A 373 -28.34 -15.44 -19.55
N SER A 374 -28.46 -15.53 -20.88
CA SER A 374 -28.86 -14.39 -21.73
C SER A 374 -30.28 -13.87 -21.43
N ARG A 375 -31.13 -14.73 -20.84
CA ARG A 375 -32.51 -14.43 -20.42
C ARG A 375 -32.60 -13.87 -19.00
N THR A 376 -31.50 -13.35 -18.46
CA THR A 376 -31.41 -12.92 -17.06
C THR A 376 -30.90 -11.50 -16.92
N ARG A 377 -31.26 -10.85 -15.80
CA ARG A 377 -30.71 -9.54 -15.42
C ARG A 377 -30.48 -9.49 -13.93
N GLN A 378 -29.26 -9.10 -13.54
CA GLN A 378 -28.92 -8.81 -12.16
C GLN A 378 -28.97 -7.31 -11.92
N MET A 379 -29.53 -6.92 -10.77
CA MET A 379 -29.46 -5.56 -10.23
C MET A 379 -28.93 -5.63 -8.82
N ILE A 380 -27.98 -4.77 -8.48
CA ILE A 380 -27.43 -4.65 -7.13
C ILE A 380 -27.95 -3.35 -6.53
N LYS A 381 -28.51 -3.43 -5.32
CA LYS A 381 -28.99 -2.29 -4.55
C LYS A 381 -27.89 -1.75 -3.62
N ASP A 382 -28.05 -0.50 -3.19
CA ASP A 382 -27.12 0.18 -2.27
C ASP A 382 -26.95 -0.56 -0.92
N ASP A 383 -27.93 -1.37 -0.52
CA ASP A 383 -27.90 -2.21 0.68
C ASP A 383 -27.22 -3.58 0.48
N MET A 384 -26.42 -3.73 -0.58
CA MET A 384 -25.71 -4.97 -0.95
C MET A 384 -26.63 -6.15 -1.27
N ARG A 385 -27.89 -5.87 -1.64
CA ARG A 385 -28.85 -6.88 -2.11
C ARG A 385 -28.77 -7.06 -3.62
N SER A 386 -28.55 -8.29 -4.05
CA SER A 386 -28.66 -8.69 -5.46
C SER A 386 -30.07 -9.16 -5.77
N ILE A 387 -30.68 -8.59 -6.81
CA ILE A 387 -31.97 -9.01 -7.37
C ILE A 387 -31.70 -9.58 -8.77
N PHE A 388 -31.89 -10.89 -8.89
CA PHE A 388 -31.69 -11.64 -10.12
C PHE A 388 -33.02 -11.97 -10.75
N THR A 389 -33.26 -11.42 -11.93
CA THR A 389 -34.50 -11.61 -12.69
C THR A 389 -34.29 -12.62 -13.81
N VAL A 390 -35.15 -13.63 -13.89
CA VAL A 390 -35.21 -14.60 -15.00
C VAL A 390 -36.47 -14.32 -15.81
N TYR A 391 -36.32 -14.01 -17.10
CA TYR A 391 -37.44 -13.59 -17.95
C TYR A 391 -38.13 -14.75 -18.68
N ASN A 392 -39.45 -14.61 -18.87
CA ASN A 392 -40.29 -15.51 -19.66
C ASN A 392 -40.07 -16.99 -19.27
N VAL A 393 -40.32 -17.30 -17.99
CA VAL A 393 -39.97 -18.61 -17.43
C VAL A 393 -40.83 -19.74 -17.97
N SER A 394 -40.22 -20.89 -18.22
CA SER A 394 -40.84 -22.12 -18.72
C SER A 394 -40.65 -23.27 -17.73
N ARG A 395 -41.38 -24.38 -17.91
CA ARG A 395 -41.27 -25.54 -17.02
C ARG A 395 -39.83 -26.05 -16.89
N GLU A 396 -39.06 -26.01 -17.98
CA GLU A 396 -37.66 -26.48 -18.04
C GLU A 396 -36.71 -25.56 -17.26
N ASP A 397 -37.10 -24.30 -17.06
CA ASP A 397 -36.36 -23.34 -16.24
C ASP A 397 -36.53 -23.60 -14.74
N SER A 398 -37.34 -24.58 -14.33
CA SER A 398 -37.41 -24.98 -12.91
C SER A 398 -36.10 -25.62 -12.47
N GLY A 399 -35.60 -25.25 -11.29
CA GLY A 399 -34.36 -25.79 -10.74
C GLY A 399 -33.60 -24.81 -9.84
N PRO A 400 -32.43 -25.23 -9.35
CA PRO A 400 -31.60 -24.45 -8.44
C PRO A 400 -30.79 -23.37 -9.18
N PHE A 401 -30.67 -22.19 -8.56
CA PHE A 401 -29.76 -21.11 -8.94
C PHE A 401 -28.88 -20.77 -7.73
N ASP A 402 -27.57 -20.75 -7.92
CA ASP A 402 -26.63 -20.42 -6.86
C ASP A 402 -26.33 -18.93 -6.87
N CYS A 403 -26.56 -18.28 -5.73
CA CYS A 403 -25.93 -17.00 -5.42
C CYS A 403 -24.52 -17.25 -4.91
N VAL A 404 -23.54 -16.61 -5.52
CA VAL A 404 -22.12 -16.71 -5.19
C VAL A 404 -21.62 -15.33 -4.80
N ALA A 405 -21.00 -15.22 -3.62
CA ALA A 405 -20.43 -13.97 -3.13
C ALA A 405 -18.93 -14.11 -2.85
N HIS A 406 -18.12 -13.21 -3.43
CA HIS A 406 -16.68 -13.18 -3.27
C HIS A 406 -16.11 -11.79 -3.58
N ASN A 407 -15.25 -11.25 -2.71
CA ASN A 407 -14.63 -9.93 -2.88
C ASN A 407 -13.09 -9.95 -2.87
N GLY A 408 -12.47 -11.10 -3.18
CA GLY A 408 -11.02 -11.27 -3.13
C GLY A 408 -10.46 -11.53 -1.73
N ILE A 409 -11.31 -11.55 -0.70
CA ILE A 409 -10.93 -11.78 0.69
C ILE A 409 -11.66 -13.02 1.21
N GLY A 410 -10.90 -14.04 1.62
CA GLY A 410 -11.46 -15.31 2.08
C GLY A 410 -12.01 -16.17 0.94
N GLU A 411 -12.76 -17.20 1.33
CA GLU A 411 -13.37 -18.18 0.41
C GLU A 411 -14.67 -17.64 -0.22
N GLU A 412 -15.09 -18.23 -1.35
CA GLU A 412 -16.41 -17.94 -1.93
C GLU A 412 -17.54 -18.45 -1.02
N ALA A 413 -18.55 -17.61 -0.78
CA ALA A 413 -19.79 -18.01 -0.13
C ALA A 413 -20.82 -18.40 -1.18
N VAL A 414 -21.50 -19.53 -1.02
CA VAL A 414 -22.50 -20.03 -1.97
C VAL A 414 -23.78 -20.42 -1.24
N LYS A 415 -24.94 -19.94 -1.72
CA LYS A 415 -26.26 -20.41 -1.28
C LYS A 415 -27.21 -20.55 -2.47
N THR A 416 -28.09 -21.54 -2.42
CA THR A 416 -28.97 -21.92 -3.53
C THR A 416 -30.40 -21.42 -3.32
N ALA A 417 -30.99 -20.87 -4.38
CA ALA A 417 -32.40 -20.52 -4.50
C ALA A 417 -33.09 -21.44 -5.49
N ASN A 418 -34.32 -21.88 -5.22
CA ASN A 418 -35.08 -22.73 -6.15
C ASN A 418 -36.13 -21.93 -6.93
N LEU A 419 -36.06 -21.99 -8.25
CA LEU A 419 -37.14 -21.53 -9.12
C LEU A 419 -38.05 -22.70 -9.48
N ILE A 420 -39.34 -22.56 -9.24
CA ILE A 420 -40.37 -23.54 -9.61
C ILE A 420 -41.39 -22.83 -10.49
N VAL A 421 -41.50 -23.27 -11.74
CA VAL A 421 -42.54 -22.79 -12.65
C VAL A 421 -43.75 -23.70 -12.50
N LYS A 422 -44.93 -23.09 -12.33
CA LYS A 422 -46.19 -23.80 -12.14
C LYS A 422 -46.57 -24.64 -13.36
N PHE A 423 -47.06 -25.85 -13.13
CA PHE A 423 -47.60 -26.76 -14.14
C PHE A 423 -48.70 -27.64 -13.55
N ARG A 424 -49.67 -28.05 -14.40
CA ARG A 424 -50.70 -29.02 -14.01
C ARG A 424 -50.07 -30.35 -13.56
N PRO A 425 -50.73 -31.15 -12.69
CA PRO A 425 -50.17 -32.41 -12.25
C PRO A 425 -49.87 -33.34 -13.43
N LYS A 426 -48.82 -34.14 -13.30
CA LYS A 426 -48.46 -35.18 -14.26
C LYS A 426 -48.17 -36.46 -13.50
N ILE A 427 -49.05 -37.45 -13.64
CA ILE A 427 -48.94 -38.74 -12.97
C ILE A 427 -47.86 -39.60 -13.67
N ASP A 428 -47.07 -40.29 -12.88
CA ASP A 428 -46.13 -41.31 -13.32
C ASP A 428 -46.90 -42.54 -13.81
N GLN A 429 -46.83 -42.81 -15.11
CA GLN A 429 -47.51 -43.93 -15.76
C GLN A 429 -46.59 -45.15 -15.94
N SER A 430 -45.50 -45.24 -15.18
CA SER A 430 -44.66 -46.44 -15.19
C SER A 430 -45.46 -47.66 -14.69
N PRO A 431 -45.22 -48.87 -15.22
CA PRO A 431 -46.00 -50.06 -14.88
C PRO A 431 -46.13 -50.36 -13.36
N PRO A 432 -45.08 -50.15 -12.53
CA PRO A 432 -45.21 -50.30 -11.07
C PRO A 432 -46.19 -49.34 -10.39
N GLN A 433 -46.57 -48.25 -11.06
CA GLN A 433 -47.52 -47.25 -10.56
C GLN A 433 -48.95 -47.49 -11.07
N LEU A 434 -49.14 -48.39 -12.05
CA LEU A 434 -50.44 -48.68 -12.66
C LEU A 434 -51.00 -50.03 -12.24
N LYS A 435 -50.27 -50.80 -11.44
CA LYS A 435 -50.65 -52.11 -10.94
C LYS A 435 -50.42 -52.19 -9.44
N ALA A 436 -51.29 -52.92 -8.77
CA ALA A 436 -51.17 -53.28 -7.36
C ALA A 436 -51.67 -54.72 -7.19
N ALA A 437 -51.21 -55.40 -6.16
CA ALA A 437 -51.67 -56.74 -5.87
C ALA A 437 -51.84 -56.98 -4.37
N GLY A 438 -52.77 -57.87 -4.03
CA GLY A 438 -53.01 -58.27 -2.65
C GLY A 438 -53.68 -59.63 -2.56
N ARG A 439 -53.50 -60.28 -1.40
CA ARG A 439 -54.21 -61.53 -1.09
C ARG A 439 -55.60 -61.25 -0.51
N GLU A 440 -56.54 -62.15 -0.76
CA GLU A 440 -57.86 -62.09 -0.12
C GLU A 440 -57.73 -62.13 1.41
N GLY A 441 -58.54 -61.32 2.10
CA GLY A 441 -58.44 -61.05 3.55
C GLY A 441 -57.24 -60.18 3.97
N GLY A 442 -56.31 -59.88 3.06
CA GLY A 442 -55.16 -59.01 3.29
C GLY A 442 -55.43 -57.53 3.03
N THR A 443 -54.36 -56.75 2.97
CA THR A 443 -54.37 -55.32 2.60
C THR A 443 -53.47 -55.13 1.37
N ALA A 444 -53.93 -54.35 0.39
CA ALA A 444 -53.14 -53.95 -0.78
C ALA A 444 -52.87 -52.45 -0.76
N GLU A 445 -51.72 -52.06 -1.32
CA GLU A 445 -51.28 -50.67 -1.43
C GLU A 445 -51.29 -50.25 -2.90
N LEU A 446 -52.12 -49.26 -3.22
CA LEU A 446 -52.19 -48.67 -4.56
C LEU A 446 -51.47 -47.34 -4.51
N LEU A 447 -50.32 -47.25 -5.16
CA LEU A 447 -49.49 -46.06 -5.21
C LEU A 447 -49.81 -45.22 -6.44
N CYS A 448 -49.96 -43.91 -6.24
CA CYS A 448 -50.12 -42.93 -7.30
C CYS A 448 -49.12 -41.79 -7.08
N ARG A 449 -48.08 -41.74 -7.93
CA ARG A 449 -47.06 -40.70 -7.90
C ARG A 449 -47.34 -39.65 -8.95
N ALA A 450 -47.31 -38.36 -8.59
CA ALA A 450 -47.46 -37.26 -9.53
C ALA A 450 -46.46 -36.14 -9.26
N GLN A 451 -45.99 -35.50 -10.33
CA GLN A 451 -45.28 -34.22 -10.25
C GLN A 451 -46.28 -33.06 -10.40
N ALA A 452 -46.21 -32.03 -9.57
CA ALA A 452 -47.07 -30.86 -9.66
C ALA A 452 -46.45 -29.61 -9.05
N ALA A 453 -46.78 -28.44 -9.61
CA ALA A 453 -46.54 -27.13 -8.99
C ALA A 453 -47.68 -26.17 -9.33
N PRO A 454 -48.40 -25.57 -8.36
CA PRO A 454 -48.29 -25.78 -6.92
C PRO A 454 -48.70 -27.19 -6.49
N ASN A 455 -48.59 -27.47 -5.19
CA ASN A 455 -48.91 -28.77 -4.58
C ASN A 455 -50.24 -29.33 -5.08
N ALA A 456 -50.24 -30.62 -5.42
CA ALA A 456 -51.44 -31.31 -5.87
C ALA A 456 -52.23 -31.91 -4.70
N THR A 457 -53.56 -31.91 -4.82
CA THR A 457 -54.46 -32.75 -4.04
C THR A 457 -54.75 -34.04 -4.79
N PHE A 458 -55.02 -35.11 -4.06
CA PHE A 458 -55.28 -36.43 -4.63
C PHE A 458 -56.67 -36.91 -4.22
N SER A 459 -57.38 -37.53 -5.16
CA SER A 459 -58.60 -38.28 -4.88
C SER A 459 -58.55 -39.65 -5.53
N TRP A 460 -59.12 -40.63 -4.84
CA TRP A 460 -59.28 -41.98 -5.35
C TRP A 460 -60.75 -42.24 -5.62
N SER A 461 -61.05 -42.96 -6.70
CA SER A 461 -62.42 -43.37 -7.01
C SER A 461 -62.43 -44.81 -7.52
N ARG A 462 -63.60 -45.43 -7.38
CA ARG A 462 -63.84 -46.80 -7.81
C ARG A 462 -65.20 -46.86 -8.49
N GLU A 463 -65.23 -47.41 -9.71
CA GLU A 463 -66.46 -47.46 -10.53
C GLU A 463 -67.15 -46.07 -10.69
N GLY A 464 -66.35 -45.00 -10.69
CA GLY A 464 -66.84 -43.62 -10.77
C GLY A 464 -67.29 -43.00 -9.43
N VAL A 465 -67.29 -43.76 -8.34
CA VAL A 465 -67.63 -43.26 -6.99
C VAL A 465 -66.35 -42.88 -6.25
N VAL A 466 -66.27 -41.62 -5.80
CA VAL A 466 -65.12 -41.11 -5.05
C VAL A 466 -65.06 -41.76 -3.66
N ILE A 467 -63.89 -42.28 -3.31
CA ILE A 467 -63.60 -42.86 -2.00
C ILE A 467 -63.39 -41.71 -1.01
N THR A 468 -64.27 -41.62 -0.03
CA THR A 468 -64.27 -40.60 1.02
C THR A 468 -64.46 -41.26 2.38
N ALA A 469 -64.18 -40.53 3.47
CA ALA A 469 -64.48 -40.99 4.83
C ALA A 469 -65.99 -41.27 5.07
N SER A 470 -66.87 -40.75 4.21
CA SER A 470 -68.32 -40.98 4.22
C SER A 470 -68.79 -42.14 3.33
N SER A 471 -67.88 -42.89 2.73
CA SER A 471 -68.22 -44.06 1.90
C SER A 471 -68.86 -45.18 2.74
N PRO A 472 -69.66 -46.10 2.14
CA PRO A 472 -70.44 -47.12 2.85
C PRO A 472 -69.63 -48.06 3.76
N GLN A 473 -68.31 -48.09 3.60
CA GLN A 473 -67.37 -48.86 4.42
C GLN A 473 -66.18 -47.97 4.80
N PRO A 474 -66.28 -47.15 5.87
CA PRO A 474 -65.25 -46.18 6.23
C PRO A 474 -63.92 -46.83 6.63
N ASP A 475 -63.94 -48.05 7.18
CA ASP A 475 -62.72 -48.79 7.57
C ASP A 475 -62.05 -49.54 6.40
N LYS A 476 -62.68 -49.55 5.22
CA LYS A 476 -62.22 -50.32 4.05
C LYS A 476 -61.00 -49.69 3.38
N TYR A 477 -60.98 -48.36 3.36
CA TYR A 477 -60.04 -47.56 2.59
C TYR A 477 -59.29 -46.60 3.50
N ASP A 478 -57.98 -46.49 3.30
CA ASP A 478 -57.13 -45.57 4.05
C ASP A 478 -56.15 -44.90 3.10
N VAL A 479 -56.21 -43.58 3.00
CA VAL A 479 -55.43 -42.81 2.03
C VAL A 479 -54.35 -42.04 2.76
N SER A 480 -53.09 -42.28 2.40
CA SER A 480 -51.96 -41.49 2.86
C SER A 480 -51.42 -40.63 1.71
N LEU A 481 -50.83 -39.49 2.06
CA LEU A 481 -50.16 -38.59 1.13
C LEU A 481 -48.77 -38.28 1.67
N ARG A 482 -47.76 -38.37 0.79
CA ARG A 482 -46.37 -38.08 1.10
C ARG A 482 -45.78 -37.19 0.02
N GLN A 483 -45.07 -36.14 0.43
CA GLN A 483 -44.24 -35.36 -0.49
C GLN A 483 -42.84 -35.97 -0.54
N VAL A 484 -42.38 -36.35 -1.74
CA VAL A 484 -41.08 -37.01 -1.97
C VAL A 484 -39.97 -35.98 -2.16
N ASP A 485 -40.25 -34.93 -2.93
CA ASP A 485 -39.37 -33.79 -3.17
C ASP A 485 -40.22 -32.52 -3.41
N LEU A 486 -39.58 -31.40 -3.78
CA LEU A 486 -40.27 -30.12 -4.00
C LEU A 486 -41.43 -30.17 -5.00
N LEU A 487 -41.42 -31.12 -5.95
CA LEU A 487 -42.41 -31.24 -7.03
C LEU A 487 -43.15 -32.57 -7.03
N THR A 488 -42.61 -33.62 -6.40
CA THR A 488 -43.13 -34.99 -6.47
C THR A 488 -43.95 -35.34 -5.23
N PHE A 489 -45.17 -35.83 -5.45
CA PHE A 489 -46.12 -36.27 -4.45
C PHE A 489 -46.53 -37.72 -4.69
N GLU A 490 -46.76 -38.47 -3.62
CA GLU A 490 -47.21 -39.85 -3.61
C GLU A 490 -48.48 -39.97 -2.78
N SER A 491 -49.58 -40.39 -3.40
CA SER A 491 -50.78 -40.80 -2.69
C SER A 491 -50.89 -42.32 -2.70
N THR A 492 -51.06 -42.93 -1.53
CA THR A 492 -51.23 -44.37 -1.38
C THR A 492 -52.62 -44.69 -0.84
N LEU A 493 -53.40 -45.45 -1.59
CA LEU A 493 -54.67 -46.02 -1.15
C LEU A 493 -54.44 -47.42 -0.61
N HIS A 494 -54.74 -47.63 0.66
CA HIS A 494 -54.73 -48.96 1.28
C HIS A 494 -56.13 -49.54 1.23
N VAL A 495 -56.28 -50.71 0.61
CA VAL A 495 -57.54 -51.45 0.54
C VAL A 495 -57.46 -52.60 1.53
N LYS A 496 -58.14 -52.48 2.68
CA LYS A 496 -58.08 -53.45 3.79
C LYS A 496 -59.08 -54.59 3.60
N ASN A 497 -58.81 -55.78 4.15
CA ASN A 497 -59.70 -56.96 4.10
C ASN A 497 -60.26 -57.23 2.68
N ILE A 498 -59.36 -57.41 1.71
CA ILE A 498 -59.68 -57.60 0.29
C ILE A 498 -60.64 -58.79 0.09
N ARG A 499 -61.65 -58.61 -0.75
CA ARG A 499 -62.58 -59.64 -1.23
C ARG A 499 -62.46 -59.79 -2.74
N SER A 500 -62.97 -60.87 -3.31
CA SER A 500 -63.09 -61.03 -4.78
C SER A 500 -63.75 -59.84 -5.48
N SER A 501 -64.71 -59.19 -4.82
CA SER A 501 -65.37 -57.98 -5.31
C SER A 501 -64.53 -56.72 -5.19
N ASP A 502 -63.28 -56.76 -4.73
CA ASP A 502 -62.37 -55.60 -4.59
C ASP A 502 -61.35 -55.47 -5.70
N TYR A 503 -61.06 -56.57 -6.41
CA TYR A 503 -60.18 -56.53 -7.58
C TYR A 503 -60.78 -55.68 -8.71
N GLY A 504 -59.91 -55.10 -9.53
CA GLY A 504 -60.29 -54.23 -10.64
C GLY A 504 -59.62 -52.85 -10.58
N HIS A 505 -60.23 -51.89 -11.28
CA HIS A 505 -59.61 -50.58 -11.50
C HIS A 505 -60.01 -49.56 -10.43
N TYR A 506 -59.01 -48.92 -9.88
CA TYR A 506 -59.12 -47.73 -9.04
C TYR A 506 -58.55 -46.56 -9.82
N GLU A 507 -59.23 -45.43 -9.82
CA GLU A 507 -58.77 -44.22 -10.50
C GLU A 507 -58.23 -43.21 -9.47
N CYS A 508 -56.96 -42.87 -9.62
CA CYS A 508 -56.32 -41.78 -8.91
C CYS A 508 -56.39 -40.52 -9.76
N VAL A 509 -56.81 -39.40 -9.15
CA VAL A 509 -56.81 -38.08 -9.78
C VAL A 509 -55.94 -37.15 -8.96
N ALA A 510 -54.91 -36.58 -9.59
CA ALA A 510 -54.08 -35.53 -9.00
C ALA A 510 -54.53 -34.17 -9.56
N ARG A 511 -54.78 -33.18 -8.70
CA ARG A 511 -55.33 -31.87 -9.08
C ARG A 511 -54.59 -30.71 -8.44
N ASN A 512 -54.34 -29.64 -9.19
CA ASN A 512 -53.96 -28.34 -8.65
C ASN A 512 -54.76 -27.21 -9.34
N GLU A 513 -54.39 -25.96 -9.11
CA GLU A 513 -55.07 -24.79 -9.69
C GLU A 513 -55.01 -24.73 -11.22
N LEU A 514 -54.04 -25.39 -11.87
CA LEU A 514 -53.85 -25.38 -13.33
C LEU A 514 -54.54 -26.54 -14.05
N GLY A 515 -55.07 -27.52 -13.31
CA GLY A 515 -55.77 -28.66 -13.90
C GLY A 515 -55.59 -29.94 -13.10
N PHE A 516 -55.79 -31.06 -13.79
CA PHE A 516 -55.68 -32.38 -13.21
C PHE A 516 -55.10 -33.38 -14.21
N ASP A 517 -54.65 -34.51 -13.69
CA ASP A 517 -54.30 -35.70 -14.44
C ASP A 517 -54.88 -36.92 -13.71
N SER A 518 -55.18 -37.99 -14.43
CA SER A 518 -55.72 -39.22 -13.82
C SER A 518 -55.05 -40.47 -14.37
N ALA A 519 -54.98 -41.49 -13.52
CA ALA A 519 -54.46 -42.80 -13.86
C ALA A 519 -55.30 -43.89 -13.22
N LYS A 520 -55.47 -45.00 -13.96
CA LYS A 520 -56.15 -46.20 -13.46
C LYS A 520 -55.11 -47.19 -12.95
N VAL A 521 -55.17 -47.49 -11.66
CA VAL A 521 -54.37 -48.52 -11.00
C VAL A 521 -55.21 -49.79 -10.92
N HIS A 522 -54.70 -50.89 -11.47
CA HIS A 522 -55.38 -52.18 -11.47
C HIS A 522 -54.95 -53.00 -10.24
N LEU A 523 -55.91 -53.31 -9.36
CA LEU A 523 -55.71 -54.21 -8.22
C LEU A 523 -56.02 -55.65 -8.64
N ASP A 524 -55.02 -56.53 -8.52
CA ASP A 524 -55.12 -57.96 -8.85
C ASP A 524 -54.68 -58.85 -7.66
N THR A 525 -54.80 -60.15 -7.84
CA THR A 525 -54.21 -61.17 -6.97
C THR A 525 -52.68 -61.16 -7.05
N LEU A 526 -52.02 -61.68 -6.00
CA LEU A 526 -50.57 -61.86 -6.01
C LEU A 526 -50.14 -62.72 -7.20
N SER A 527 -49.07 -62.31 -7.88
CA SER A 527 -48.58 -62.96 -9.09
C SER A 527 -47.06 -62.96 -9.16
N ALA A 528 -46.49 -63.72 -10.10
CA ALA A 528 -45.08 -63.60 -10.44
C ALA A 528 -44.81 -62.21 -11.07
N PRO A 529 -43.59 -61.66 -10.93
CA PRO A 529 -43.31 -60.31 -11.41
C PRO A 529 -43.44 -60.16 -12.92
N ASP A 530 -43.79 -58.95 -13.36
CA ASP A 530 -43.73 -58.59 -14.77
C ASP A 530 -42.27 -58.58 -15.27
N PRO A 531 -42.04 -58.87 -16.57
CA PRO A 531 -40.70 -58.83 -17.14
C PRO A 531 -40.05 -57.43 -16.98
N PRO A 532 -38.75 -57.35 -16.62
CA PRO A 532 -38.04 -56.08 -16.58
C PRO A 532 -38.02 -55.40 -17.96
N LEU A 533 -38.02 -54.07 -17.95
CA LEU A 533 -38.07 -53.24 -19.13
C LEU A 533 -36.72 -52.59 -19.45
N GLN A 534 -36.51 -52.27 -20.72
CA GLN A 534 -35.36 -51.47 -21.19
C GLN A 534 -33.98 -51.98 -20.72
N LEU A 535 -33.76 -53.30 -20.77
CA LEU A 535 -32.43 -53.86 -20.56
C LEU A 535 -31.45 -53.28 -21.59
N LYS A 536 -30.34 -52.70 -21.11
CA LYS A 536 -29.27 -52.14 -21.93
C LYS A 536 -27.90 -52.47 -21.35
N VAL A 537 -26.91 -52.59 -22.22
CA VAL A 537 -25.49 -52.60 -21.85
C VAL A 537 -25.01 -51.15 -21.80
N THR A 538 -24.42 -50.72 -20.68
CA THR A 538 -23.92 -49.33 -20.51
C THR A 538 -22.41 -49.25 -20.50
N ASN A 539 -21.72 -50.33 -20.17
CA ASN A 539 -20.27 -50.41 -20.19
C ASN A 539 -19.82 -51.81 -20.62
N ALA A 540 -18.76 -51.87 -21.41
CA ALA A 540 -18.14 -53.10 -21.86
C ALA A 540 -16.63 -52.98 -21.70
N THR A 541 -16.02 -54.01 -21.09
CA THR A 541 -14.57 -54.13 -20.99
C THR A 541 -14.11 -55.41 -21.70
N TYR A 542 -12.81 -55.71 -21.67
CA TYR A 542 -12.27 -56.93 -22.26
C TYR A 542 -12.82 -58.22 -21.64
N ASN A 543 -13.38 -58.19 -20.42
CA ASN A 543 -13.88 -59.39 -19.73
C ASN A 543 -15.18 -59.17 -18.93
N SER A 544 -15.89 -58.07 -19.15
CA SER A 544 -17.12 -57.78 -18.41
C SER A 544 -18.10 -56.89 -19.16
N LEU A 545 -19.38 -57.03 -18.84
CA LEU A 545 -20.48 -56.21 -19.35
C LEU A 545 -21.33 -55.68 -18.17
N THR A 546 -21.55 -54.37 -18.12
CA THR A 546 -22.47 -53.73 -17.17
C THR A 546 -23.84 -53.56 -17.80
N LEU A 547 -24.84 -54.15 -17.15
CA LEU A 547 -26.24 -54.11 -17.55
C LEU A 547 -27.00 -53.12 -16.69
N VAL A 548 -27.95 -52.41 -17.28
CA VAL A 548 -28.91 -51.54 -16.60
C VAL A 548 -30.32 -51.87 -17.12
N TRP A 549 -31.31 -51.91 -16.24
CA TRP A 549 -32.71 -52.18 -16.59
C TRP A 549 -33.68 -51.31 -15.78
N ARG A 550 -34.96 -51.30 -16.17
CA ARG A 550 -36.06 -50.76 -15.36
C ARG A 550 -36.91 -51.91 -14.80
N PRO A 551 -37.22 -51.90 -13.50
CA PRO A 551 -38.14 -52.87 -12.90
C PRO A 551 -39.54 -52.87 -13.56
N GLY A 552 -40.12 -54.05 -13.73
CA GLY A 552 -41.57 -54.21 -13.99
C GLY A 552 -42.38 -54.13 -12.69
N PHE A 553 -43.69 -54.35 -12.78
CA PHE A 553 -44.52 -54.56 -11.59
C PHE A 553 -44.10 -55.85 -10.87
N ASP A 554 -43.97 -55.80 -9.54
CA ASP A 554 -43.39 -56.86 -8.73
C ASP A 554 -44.36 -58.00 -8.38
N GLY A 555 -45.62 -57.90 -8.80
CA GLY A 555 -46.65 -58.88 -8.48
C GLY A 555 -47.19 -58.79 -7.04
N GLY A 556 -46.86 -57.71 -6.31
CA GLY A 556 -47.27 -57.48 -4.92
C GLY A 556 -46.36 -58.12 -3.85
N LEU A 557 -45.22 -58.66 -4.25
CA LEU A 557 -44.20 -59.24 -3.36
C LEU A 557 -42.82 -58.73 -3.75
N PRO A 558 -41.86 -58.62 -2.80
CA PRO A 558 -40.50 -58.18 -3.11
C PRO A 558 -39.87 -59.00 -4.23
N GLN A 559 -39.53 -58.34 -5.35
CA GLN A 559 -38.90 -58.99 -6.50
C GLN A 559 -37.37 -58.93 -6.43
N SER A 560 -36.72 -59.96 -6.95
CA SER A 560 -35.29 -60.04 -7.26
C SER A 560 -35.12 -60.24 -8.76
N PHE A 561 -33.88 -60.10 -9.26
CA PHE A 561 -33.61 -60.26 -10.68
C PHE A 561 -32.62 -61.40 -10.93
N ARG A 562 -32.78 -62.11 -12.04
CA ARG A 562 -31.85 -63.13 -12.52
C ARG A 562 -31.41 -62.77 -13.93
N ILE A 563 -30.11 -62.61 -14.10
CA ILE A 563 -29.46 -62.37 -15.38
C ILE A 563 -29.13 -63.73 -15.98
N ARG A 564 -29.45 -63.91 -17.26
CA ARG A 564 -29.01 -65.06 -18.04
C ARG A 564 -28.07 -64.60 -19.15
N TYR A 565 -26.97 -65.31 -19.35
CA TYR A 565 -26.02 -64.98 -20.40
C TYR A 565 -25.40 -66.25 -21.01
N ARG A 566 -25.13 -66.23 -22.31
CA ARG A 566 -24.39 -67.31 -22.99
C ARG A 566 -23.59 -66.77 -24.16
N GLN A 567 -22.46 -67.39 -24.46
CA GLN A 567 -21.70 -67.09 -25.66
C GLN A 567 -22.46 -67.58 -26.89
N VAL A 568 -22.60 -66.74 -27.92
CA VAL A 568 -23.35 -67.06 -29.15
C VAL A 568 -22.74 -68.25 -29.89
N ALA A 569 -21.41 -68.37 -29.89
CA ALA A 569 -20.67 -69.46 -30.54
C ALA A 569 -20.65 -70.78 -29.73
N SER A 570 -21.14 -70.80 -28.49
CA SER A 570 -21.14 -71.99 -27.64
C SER A 570 -22.45 -72.78 -27.78
N SER A 571 -22.35 -74.11 -27.75
CA SER A 571 -23.51 -75.01 -27.59
C SER A 571 -23.93 -75.18 -26.12
N GLU A 572 -23.22 -74.54 -25.17
CA GLU A 572 -23.57 -74.57 -23.76
C GLU A 572 -24.87 -73.78 -23.49
N GLY A 573 -25.54 -74.16 -22.40
CA GLY A 573 -26.74 -73.48 -21.92
C GLY A 573 -26.45 -72.06 -21.43
N TYR A 574 -27.50 -71.36 -20.97
CA TYR A 574 -27.32 -70.08 -20.30
C TYR A 574 -26.66 -70.27 -18.94
N HIS A 575 -25.70 -69.40 -18.63
CA HIS A 575 -25.27 -69.14 -17.27
C HIS A 575 -26.25 -68.18 -16.61
N TYR A 576 -26.44 -68.31 -15.30
CA TYR A 576 -27.39 -67.53 -14.53
C TYR A 576 -26.70 -66.84 -13.36
N GLN A 577 -27.11 -65.61 -13.08
CA GLN A 577 -26.61 -64.82 -11.97
C GLN A 577 -27.75 -64.08 -11.30
N ASP A 578 -27.94 -64.34 -10.00
CA ASP A 578 -29.00 -63.71 -9.22
C ASP A 578 -28.52 -62.39 -8.60
N VAL A 579 -29.44 -61.43 -8.62
CA VAL A 579 -29.34 -60.10 -8.03
C VAL A 579 -30.48 -60.00 -7.01
N LEU A 580 -30.17 -60.37 -5.77
CA LEU A 580 -31.15 -60.57 -4.68
C LEU A 580 -31.64 -59.28 -4.04
N GLN A 581 -31.01 -58.14 -4.34
CA GLN A 581 -31.43 -56.84 -3.82
C GLN A 581 -32.44 -56.20 -4.77
N SER A 582 -33.68 -56.04 -4.31
CA SER A 582 -34.81 -55.54 -5.09
C SER A 582 -34.65 -54.12 -5.62
N ASN A 583 -33.80 -53.30 -4.99
CA ASN A 583 -33.51 -51.93 -5.37
C ASN A 583 -32.39 -51.78 -6.42
N LEU A 584 -31.68 -52.86 -6.75
CA LEU A 584 -30.62 -52.83 -7.75
C LEU A 584 -31.22 -52.90 -9.15
N THR A 585 -30.89 -51.92 -9.98
CA THR A 585 -31.28 -51.82 -11.40
C THR A 585 -30.07 -51.87 -12.34
N SER A 586 -28.91 -52.21 -11.80
CA SER A 586 -27.67 -52.39 -12.56
C SER A 586 -26.84 -53.54 -12.00
N TYR A 587 -26.11 -54.24 -12.86
CA TYR A 587 -25.22 -55.32 -12.47
C TYR A 587 -24.11 -55.55 -13.52
N THR A 588 -22.91 -55.86 -13.06
CA THR A 588 -21.77 -56.15 -13.95
C THR A 588 -21.50 -57.65 -13.98
N VAL A 589 -21.70 -58.27 -15.14
CA VAL A 589 -21.31 -59.66 -15.40
C VAL A 589 -19.82 -59.68 -15.75
N GLY A 590 -19.01 -60.32 -14.92
CA GLY A 590 -17.55 -60.44 -15.11
C GLY A 590 -17.11 -61.81 -15.62
N ALA A 591 -15.79 -61.99 -15.74
CA ALA A 591 -15.15 -63.24 -16.18
C ALA A 591 -15.62 -63.74 -17.57
N LEU A 592 -16.01 -62.81 -18.44
CA LEU A 592 -16.37 -63.10 -19.82
C LEU A 592 -15.12 -63.30 -20.67
N ARG A 593 -15.23 -64.13 -21.71
CA ARG A 593 -14.14 -64.33 -22.67
C ARG A 593 -13.99 -63.07 -23.53
N PRO A 594 -12.76 -62.56 -23.70
CA PRO A 594 -12.51 -61.47 -24.64
C PRO A 594 -12.88 -61.86 -26.07
N ASP A 595 -13.27 -60.87 -26.87
CA ASP A 595 -13.57 -61.02 -28.31
C ASP A 595 -14.64 -62.07 -28.62
N ALA A 596 -15.65 -62.17 -27.76
CA ALA A 596 -16.76 -63.11 -27.88
C ALA A 596 -18.11 -62.40 -27.81
N GLU A 597 -19.04 -62.82 -28.66
CA GLU A 597 -20.41 -62.31 -28.66
C GLU A 597 -21.27 -63.05 -27.63
N TYR A 598 -22.07 -62.31 -26.84
CA TYR A 598 -22.92 -62.85 -25.80
C TYR A 598 -24.39 -62.50 -26.02
N THR A 599 -25.27 -63.49 -25.83
CA THR A 599 -26.72 -63.26 -25.69
C THR A 599 -27.04 -63.07 -24.23
N LEU A 600 -27.70 -61.96 -23.90
CA LEU A 600 -28.06 -61.55 -22.55
C LEU A 600 -29.59 -61.54 -22.38
N GLY A 601 -30.07 -61.80 -21.17
CA GLY A 601 -31.45 -61.61 -20.79
C GLY A 601 -31.57 -61.37 -19.30
N ILE A 602 -32.68 -60.78 -18.90
CA ILE A 602 -33.02 -60.57 -17.51
C ILE A 602 -34.46 -61.01 -17.26
N MET A 603 -34.68 -61.58 -16.09
CA MET A 603 -35.98 -62.03 -15.59
C MET A 603 -36.11 -61.57 -14.14
N ALA A 604 -37.32 -61.27 -13.72
CA ALA A 604 -37.64 -60.96 -12.34
C ALA A 604 -38.29 -62.19 -11.69
N PHE A 605 -38.11 -62.37 -10.39
CA PHE A 605 -38.74 -63.44 -9.62
C PHE A 605 -39.07 -62.95 -8.21
N ASN A 606 -40.13 -63.49 -7.63
CA ASN A 606 -40.54 -63.24 -6.24
C ASN A 606 -40.96 -64.58 -5.59
N ASP A 607 -41.45 -64.54 -4.35
CA ASP A 607 -41.90 -65.74 -3.63
C ASP A 607 -43.11 -66.45 -4.28
N TYR A 608 -43.82 -65.79 -5.20
CA TYR A 608 -44.90 -66.42 -5.97
C TYR A 608 -44.35 -67.25 -7.14
N GLY A 609 -43.31 -66.77 -7.80
CA GLY A 609 -42.64 -67.49 -8.88
C GLY A 609 -41.75 -66.63 -9.77
N GLU A 610 -41.27 -67.26 -10.85
CA GLU A 610 -40.44 -66.60 -11.86
C GLU A 610 -41.31 -65.91 -12.92
N GLY A 611 -41.01 -64.64 -13.19
CA GLY A 611 -41.64 -63.86 -14.24
C GLY A 611 -41.25 -64.32 -15.64
N VAL A 612 -42.07 -63.99 -16.63
CA VAL A 612 -41.85 -64.40 -18.02
C VAL A 612 -40.61 -63.70 -18.58
N VAL A 613 -39.74 -64.43 -19.30
CA VAL A 613 -38.59 -63.80 -19.94
C VAL A 613 -39.03 -63.08 -21.23
N PRO A 614 -38.68 -61.81 -21.44
CA PRO A 614 -38.93 -61.15 -22.72
C PRO A 614 -38.23 -61.94 -23.84
N GLN A 615 -38.95 -62.27 -24.91
CA GLN A 615 -38.30 -62.83 -26.10
C GLN A 615 -37.36 -61.76 -26.67
N GLY A 616 -36.06 -62.06 -26.69
CA GLY A 616 -35.02 -61.07 -26.95
C GLY A 616 -35.07 -60.48 -28.36
N HIS A 617 -34.90 -59.16 -28.44
CA HIS A 617 -34.51 -58.47 -29.67
C HIS A 617 -33.08 -58.88 -30.05
N ARG A 618 -32.89 -59.35 -31.29
CA ARG A 618 -31.58 -59.31 -31.94
C ARG A 618 -31.25 -57.86 -32.25
N GLN A 619 -30.39 -57.22 -31.48
CA GLN A 619 -29.77 -55.98 -31.92
C GLN A 619 -28.67 -56.34 -32.92
N GLY A 620 -28.82 -55.81 -34.14
CA GLY A 620 -27.84 -55.95 -35.20
C GLY A 620 -26.54 -55.24 -34.85
N LYS A 621 -25.47 -55.73 -35.47
CA LYS A 621 -24.09 -55.25 -35.41
C LYS A 621 -23.98 -53.73 -35.35
N ASP A 622 -23.59 -53.21 -34.18
CA ASP A 622 -22.70 -52.06 -34.13
C ASP A 622 -21.32 -52.62 -33.78
N HIS A 623 -20.37 -52.44 -34.71
CA HIS A 623 -18.97 -52.71 -34.47
C HIS A 623 -18.46 -51.73 -33.41
N TRP A 624 -18.12 -52.27 -32.24
CA TRP A 624 -17.31 -51.61 -31.22
C TRP A 624 -15.89 -52.16 -31.28
#